data_AF-A0AA35SFV7-F1
#
_entry.id   AF-A0AA35SFV7-F1
#
_cell.length_a   1.000
_cell.length_b   1.000
_cell.length_c   1.000
_cell.angle_alpha   90.00
_cell.angle_beta   90.00
_cell.angle_gamma   90.00
#
_symmetry.space_group_name_H-M   'P 1'
#
loop_
_entity.id
_entity.type
_entity.pdbx_description
1 polymer ?
#
loop_
_entity_poly.entity_id
_entity_poly.type
_entity_poly.pdbx_seq_one_letter_code
_entity_poly.pdbx_strand_id
1 'polypeptide(L)'
;MAQLVNMCERIVMEKMTKLQDTTRLQLLWLTREMVGSGVAGADRVCFALLKHLPAGNIGTGDAWVYVAESLLNILLDHQEWLEGLPALVDSAVFTYLSILPSHSAQSLASLRQQETNFCVSMLRAKLTDMQPIGRDLLRLLQGVARIPEFTEFWRDLLQQPQTLSPQLTDVHQVLSRRTSRRFIAGRVLPEVEIKLNFLLSKVKFGQHKCYQEWFQKKYLSTPESLLIVPELVRFVCCVIHPPNEILQSDIVPRWAFIGWLLSLCQGKHAVLANAKLALFYDWLAYNPELDNIMNIEPGILLMTNSLRQHPQLSAMLIDFLCRLITTFSPGLEERVREGVLAAFRDILSKEVILQVATQYDAYLLYDNHYEDL
;
A
#
# COMPACT_ATOMS: atom_id res chain seq x y z
N MET A 1 26.64 23.20 0.41
CA MET A 1 25.85 22.15 -0.27
C MET A 1 25.06 21.26 0.69
N ALA A 2 25.68 20.53 1.62
CA ALA A 2 24.95 19.62 2.53
C ALA A 2 23.79 20.27 3.33
N GLN A 3 23.98 21.51 3.81
CA GLN A 3 22.93 22.27 4.49
C GLN A 3 21.75 22.61 3.57
N LEU A 4 22.01 22.96 2.30
CA LEU A 4 20.97 23.25 1.32
C LEU A 4 20.11 22.02 1.05
N VAL A 5 20.73 20.86 0.84
CA VAL A 5 20.02 19.58 0.64
C VAL A 5 19.11 19.28 1.83
N ASN A 6 19.62 19.41 3.06
CA ASN A 6 18.83 19.19 4.27
C ASN A 6 17.65 20.16 4.38
N MET A 7 17.86 21.44 4.06
CA MET A 7 16.77 22.42 4.02
C MET A 7 15.72 22.07 2.96
N CYS A 8 16.13 21.68 1.76
CA CYS A 8 15.21 21.24 0.70
C CYS A 8 14.40 20.02 1.12
N GLU A 9 15.05 18.97 1.63
CA GLU A 9 14.41 17.76 2.15
C GLU A 9 13.35 18.11 3.22
N ARG A 10 13.71 18.94 4.20
CA ARG A 10 12.78 19.40 5.25
C ARG A 10 11.62 20.21 4.70
N ILE A 11 11.87 21.12 3.75
CA ILE A 11 10.83 21.94 3.11
C ILE A 11 9.84 21.04 2.38
N VAL A 12 10.33 20.05 1.62
CA VAL A 12 9.47 19.07 0.96
C VAL A 12 8.63 18.36 2.02
N MET A 13 9.26 17.68 2.97
CA MET A 13 8.57 16.85 3.97
C MET A 13 7.54 17.60 4.81
N GLU A 14 7.82 18.84 5.21
CA GLU A 14 6.96 19.58 6.15
C GLU A 14 5.99 20.55 5.47
N LYS A 15 6.32 21.08 4.29
CA LYS A 15 5.66 22.27 3.73
C LYS A 15 5.20 22.11 2.27
N MET A 16 5.50 21.01 1.57
CA MET A 16 5.20 20.88 0.13
C MET A 16 3.76 21.24 -0.25
N THR A 17 2.77 20.82 0.53
CA THR A 17 1.34 21.10 0.27
C THR A 17 0.93 22.56 0.50
N LYS A 18 1.81 23.37 1.10
CA LYS A 18 1.60 24.78 1.42
C LYS A 18 2.46 25.72 0.59
N LEU A 19 3.35 25.19 -0.25
CA LEU A 19 4.21 26.00 -1.10
C LEU A 19 3.40 26.64 -2.22
N GLN A 20 3.73 27.89 -2.55
CA GLN A 20 3.22 28.56 -3.74
C GLN A 20 3.68 27.82 -5.00
N ASP A 21 2.93 27.93 -6.09
CA ASP A 21 3.22 27.28 -7.37
C ASP A 21 4.64 27.59 -7.86
N THR A 22 5.00 28.87 -7.88
CA THR A 22 6.35 29.32 -8.25
C THR A 22 7.43 28.69 -7.38
N THR A 23 7.21 28.59 -6.06
CA THR A 23 8.18 27.96 -5.15
C THR A 23 8.31 26.47 -5.41
N ARG A 24 7.22 25.77 -5.72
CA ARG A 24 7.24 24.34 -6.08
C ARG A 24 8.02 24.11 -7.37
N LEU A 25 7.79 24.95 -8.39
CA LEU A 25 8.51 24.92 -9.65
C LEU A 25 10.02 25.11 -9.44
N GLN A 26 10.40 26.12 -8.66
CA GLN A 26 11.81 26.40 -8.35
C GLN A 26 12.45 25.29 -7.51
N LEU A 27 11.71 24.65 -6.61
CA LEU A 27 12.20 23.51 -5.83
C LEU A 27 12.47 22.28 -6.70
N LEU A 28 11.59 21.99 -7.65
CA LEU A 28 11.77 20.90 -8.61
C LEU A 28 12.93 21.19 -9.57
N TRP A 29 13.03 22.43 -10.07
CA TRP A 29 14.18 22.88 -10.86
C TRP A 29 15.49 22.74 -10.08
N LEU A 30 15.54 23.22 -8.84
CA LEU A 30 16.73 23.09 -8.00
C LEU A 30 17.08 21.62 -7.74
N THR A 31 16.08 20.76 -7.57
CA THR A 31 16.30 19.31 -7.42
C THR A 31 16.95 18.73 -8.67
N ARG A 32 16.47 19.10 -9.86
CA ARG A 32 17.08 18.72 -11.15
C ARG A 32 18.54 19.16 -11.24
N GLU A 33 18.84 20.41 -10.91
CA GLU A 33 20.23 20.93 -10.95
C GLU A 33 21.14 20.21 -9.94
N MET A 34 20.63 19.89 -8.73
CA MET A 34 21.39 19.13 -7.74
C MET A 34 21.71 17.71 -8.23
N VAL A 35 20.76 17.04 -8.87
CA VAL A 35 20.96 15.71 -9.46
C VAL A 35 21.96 15.80 -10.62
N GLY A 36 21.75 16.71 -11.58
CA GLY A 36 22.62 16.88 -12.73
C GLY A 36 24.05 17.29 -12.37
N SER A 37 24.23 17.98 -11.25
CA SER A 37 25.55 18.35 -10.71
C SER A 37 26.18 17.30 -9.79
N GLY A 38 25.53 16.14 -9.59
CA GLY A 38 26.04 15.06 -8.74
C GLY A 38 26.16 15.46 -7.26
N VAL A 39 25.28 16.33 -6.76
CA VAL A 39 25.34 16.81 -5.37
C VAL A 39 25.04 15.66 -4.40
N ALA A 40 25.99 15.41 -3.49
CA ALA A 40 25.83 14.39 -2.46
C ALA A 40 24.56 14.62 -1.62
N GLY A 41 23.72 13.59 -1.53
CA GLY A 41 22.46 13.61 -0.77
C GLY A 41 21.25 14.13 -1.55
N ALA A 42 21.37 14.46 -2.84
CA ALA A 42 20.24 14.88 -3.68
C ALA A 42 19.12 13.83 -3.76
N ASP A 43 19.48 12.56 -3.66
CA ASP A 43 18.58 11.40 -3.58
C ASP A 43 17.58 11.52 -2.41
N ARG A 44 17.98 12.11 -1.27
CA ARG A 44 17.08 12.36 -0.14
C ARG A 44 15.93 13.31 -0.49
N VAL A 45 16.20 14.30 -1.33
CA VAL A 45 15.16 15.21 -1.82
C VAL A 45 14.21 14.46 -2.76
N CYS A 46 14.73 13.57 -3.62
CA CYS A 46 13.90 12.69 -4.44
C CYS A 46 13.03 11.75 -3.60
N PHE A 47 13.57 11.11 -2.55
CA PHE A 47 12.78 10.30 -1.62
C PHE A 47 11.66 11.10 -0.96
N ALA A 48 11.97 12.33 -0.51
CA ALA A 48 10.98 13.22 0.06
C ALA A 48 9.88 13.55 -0.95
N LEU A 49 10.24 13.88 -2.20
CA LEU A 49 9.27 14.16 -3.27
C LEU A 49 8.40 12.95 -3.62
N LEU A 50 8.97 11.74 -3.68
CA LEU A 50 8.20 10.50 -3.90
C LEU A 50 7.12 10.28 -2.84
N LYS A 51 7.37 10.71 -1.59
CA LYS A 51 6.38 10.64 -0.49
C LYS A 51 5.23 11.64 -0.65
N HIS A 52 5.37 12.63 -1.52
CA HIS A 52 4.32 13.55 -1.93
C HIS A 52 3.54 13.09 -3.18
N LEU A 53 3.72 11.83 -3.59
CA LEU A 53 2.97 11.20 -4.69
C LEU A 53 2.05 10.08 -4.17
N PRO A 54 0.97 10.39 -3.43
CA PRO A 54 -0.02 9.41 -3.02
C PRO A 54 -0.97 9.07 -4.18
N ALA A 55 -1.58 7.89 -4.14
CA ALA A 55 -2.69 7.55 -5.03
C ALA A 55 -3.91 8.45 -4.76
N GLY A 56 -4.74 8.67 -5.78
CA GLY A 56 -6.03 9.37 -5.62
C GLY A 56 -5.95 10.89 -5.48
N ASN A 57 -4.82 11.52 -5.80
CA ASN A 57 -4.67 12.98 -5.80
C ASN A 57 -5.05 13.65 -4.45
N ILE A 58 -4.62 13.05 -3.32
CA ILE A 58 -4.90 13.66 -2.02
C ILE A 58 -3.91 14.80 -1.72
N GLY A 59 -4.40 15.96 -1.31
CA GLY A 59 -3.61 17.03 -0.67
C GLY A 59 -3.00 18.12 -1.56
N THR A 60 -2.80 17.91 -2.87
CA THR A 60 -2.10 18.88 -3.74
C THR A 60 -2.91 19.36 -4.94
N GLY A 61 -4.08 18.80 -5.20
CA GLY A 61 -4.88 19.10 -6.41
C GLY A 61 -4.07 18.84 -7.68
N ASP A 62 -4.33 19.59 -8.74
CA ASP A 62 -3.69 19.40 -10.06
C ASP A 62 -2.16 19.45 -10.03
N ALA A 63 -1.58 20.09 -9.02
CA ALA A 63 -0.13 20.19 -8.89
C ALA A 63 0.58 18.87 -8.56
N TRP A 64 -0.12 17.83 -8.09
CA TRP A 64 0.51 16.51 -7.90
C TRP A 64 0.94 15.88 -9.23
N VAL A 65 0.13 16.04 -10.29
CA VAL A 65 0.48 15.55 -11.63
C VAL A 65 1.79 16.17 -12.08
N TYR A 66 1.93 17.49 -11.89
CA TYR A 66 3.14 18.20 -12.24
C TYR A 66 4.37 17.73 -11.45
N VAL A 67 4.22 17.46 -10.14
CA VAL A 67 5.31 16.89 -9.32
C VAL A 67 5.67 15.49 -9.80
N ALA A 68 4.68 14.65 -10.12
CA ALA A 68 4.88 13.30 -10.63
C ALA A 68 5.65 13.31 -11.96
N GLU A 69 5.23 14.15 -12.91
CA GLU A 69 5.86 14.30 -14.21
C GLU A 69 7.27 14.91 -14.09
N SER A 70 7.43 15.97 -13.31
CA SER A 70 8.73 16.64 -13.14
C SER A 70 9.75 15.73 -12.49
N LEU A 71 9.36 14.99 -11.45
CA LEU A 71 10.23 14.03 -10.81
C LEU A 71 10.56 12.87 -11.76
N LEU A 72 9.60 12.39 -12.53
CA LEU A 72 9.83 11.32 -13.51
C LEU A 72 10.86 11.76 -14.55
N ASN A 73 10.72 12.97 -15.08
CA ASN A 73 11.67 13.55 -16.03
C ASN A 73 13.06 13.70 -15.42
N ILE A 74 13.19 14.13 -14.16
CA ILE A 74 14.49 14.16 -13.46
C ILE A 74 15.11 12.75 -13.40
N LEU A 75 14.33 11.72 -13.09
CA LEU A 75 14.80 10.34 -13.01
C LEU A 75 15.19 9.78 -14.38
N LEU A 76 14.44 10.11 -15.44
CA LEU A 76 14.71 9.68 -16.81
C LEU A 76 15.91 10.40 -17.44
N ASP A 77 16.06 11.69 -17.19
CA ASP A 77 17.17 12.50 -17.73
C ASP A 77 18.51 12.16 -17.07
N HIS A 78 18.49 11.54 -15.90
CA HIS A 78 19.67 11.18 -15.11
C HIS A 78 19.71 9.68 -14.75
N GLN A 79 19.42 8.82 -15.74
CA GLN A 79 19.38 7.36 -15.56
C GLN A 79 20.67 6.76 -14.98
N GLU A 80 21.84 7.16 -15.48
CA GLU A 80 23.13 6.65 -14.98
C GLU A 80 23.33 6.94 -13.48
N TRP A 81 22.95 8.14 -13.04
CA TRP A 81 22.97 8.52 -11.62
C TRP A 81 21.97 7.69 -10.81
N LEU A 82 20.76 7.51 -11.33
CA LEU A 82 19.71 6.72 -10.68
C LEU A 82 20.10 5.24 -10.54
N GLU A 83 20.74 4.65 -11.55
CA GLU A 83 21.22 3.26 -11.52
C GLU A 83 22.27 3.02 -10.43
N GLY A 84 23.04 4.06 -10.07
CA GLY A 84 23.95 4.04 -8.92
C GLY A 84 23.24 4.05 -7.55
N LEU A 85 21.91 4.21 -7.51
CA LEU A 85 21.11 4.36 -6.29
C LEU A 85 19.96 3.32 -6.20
N PRO A 86 20.27 2.03 -5.92
CA PRO A 86 19.26 0.96 -5.93
C PRO A 86 18.04 1.21 -5.02
N ALA A 87 18.25 1.79 -3.84
CA ALA A 87 17.16 2.10 -2.92
C ALA A 87 16.19 3.17 -3.47
N LEU A 88 16.70 4.11 -4.27
CA LEU A 88 15.88 5.13 -4.92
C LEU A 88 15.12 4.53 -6.11
N VAL A 89 15.76 3.66 -6.89
CA VAL A 89 15.10 2.86 -7.94
C VAL A 89 13.93 2.08 -7.37
N ASP A 90 14.15 1.30 -6.30
CA ASP A 90 13.07 0.53 -5.66
C ASP A 90 11.90 1.43 -5.25
N SER A 91 12.20 2.57 -4.60
CA SER A 91 11.18 3.49 -4.12
C SER A 91 10.45 4.20 -5.24
N ALA A 92 11.15 4.55 -6.32
CA ALA A 92 10.56 5.17 -7.50
C ALA A 92 9.62 4.19 -8.20
N VAL A 93 10.05 2.96 -8.47
CA VAL A 93 9.20 1.93 -9.08
C VAL A 93 7.98 1.65 -8.20
N PHE A 94 8.16 1.47 -6.89
CA PHE A 94 7.04 1.29 -5.97
C PHE A 94 6.06 2.47 -6.00
N THR A 95 6.58 3.69 -6.10
CA THR A 95 5.77 4.92 -6.20
C THR A 95 4.95 4.97 -7.47
N TYR A 96 5.61 4.87 -8.62
CA TYR A 96 4.95 5.03 -9.91
C TYR A 96 3.95 3.90 -10.18
N LEU A 97 4.27 2.66 -9.79
CA LEU A 97 3.29 1.56 -9.81
C LEU A 97 2.04 1.87 -8.96
N SER A 98 2.22 2.50 -7.79
CA SER A 98 1.10 2.81 -6.89
C SER A 98 0.20 3.95 -7.39
N ILE A 99 0.74 4.93 -8.12
CA ILE A 99 -0.04 6.09 -8.60
C ILE A 99 -0.61 5.90 -10.00
N LEU A 100 -0.06 5.01 -10.82
CA LEU A 100 -0.51 4.70 -12.18
C LEU A 100 -2.05 4.54 -12.33
N PRO A 101 -2.77 3.84 -11.42
CA PRO A 101 -4.22 3.74 -11.49
C PRO A 101 -4.96 5.09 -11.41
N SER A 102 -4.32 6.11 -10.81
CA SER A 102 -4.84 7.47 -10.67
C SER A 102 -4.70 8.31 -11.95
N HIS A 103 -3.89 7.86 -12.92
CA HIS A 103 -3.66 8.55 -14.20
C HIS A 103 -4.51 7.96 -15.35
N SER A 104 -5.72 7.49 -15.05
CA SER A 104 -6.60 6.83 -16.03
C SER A 104 -7.29 7.78 -17.01
N ALA A 105 -7.35 9.08 -16.71
CA ALA A 105 -7.96 10.09 -17.57
C ALA A 105 -7.18 10.26 -18.89
N GLN A 106 -7.89 10.46 -20.00
CA GLN A 106 -7.27 10.61 -21.33
C GLN A 106 -6.30 11.80 -21.41
N SER A 107 -6.56 12.87 -20.66
CA SER A 107 -5.66 14.03 -20.56
C SER A 107 -4.29 13.68 -19.97
N LEU A 108 -4.18 12.57 -19.22
CA LEU A 108 -2.96 12.10 -18.57
C LEU A 108 -2.33 10.92 -19.30
N ALA A 109 -2.82 10.55 -20.49
CA ALA A 109 -2.36 9.39 -21.23
C ALA A 109 -0.85 9.44 -21.53
N SER A 110 -0.32 10.62 -21.86
CA SER A 110 1.12 10.81 -22.11
C SER A 110 1.95 10.51 -20.87
N LEU A 111 1.60 11.12 -19.73
CA LEU A 111 2.29 10.87 -18.45
C LEU A 111 2.20 9.40 -18.05
N ARG A 112 0.99 8.82 -18.12
CA ARG A 112 0.78 7.39 -17.81
C ARG A 112 1.66 6.47 -18.65
N GLN A 113 1.85 6.79 -19.93
CA GLN A 113 2.73 6.03 -20.81
C GLN A 113 4.20 6.14 -20.38
N GLN A 114 4.66 7.34 -20.02
CA GLN A 114 6.03 7.53 -19.53
C GLN A 114 6.27 6.76 -18.22
N GLU A 115 5.33 6.81 -17.28
CA GLU A 115 5.39 6.06 -16.02
C GLU A 115 5.40 4.55 -16.24
N THR A 116 4.59 4.08 -17.19
CA THR A 116 4.53 2.67 -17.59
C THR A 116 5.87 2.22 -18.15
N ASN A 117 6.42 2.99 -19.10
CA ASN A 117 7.73 2.70 -19.71
C ASN A 117 8.85 2.70 -18.66
N PHE A 118 8.86 3.68 -17.75
CA PHE A 118 9.80 3.74 -16.65
C PHE A 118 9.72 2.51 -15.74
N CYS A 119 8.52 2.16 -15.26
CA CYS A 119 8.35 1.02 -14.37
C CYS A 119 8.74 -0.29 -15.05
N VAL A 120 8.28 -0.53 -16.28
CA VAL A 120 8.56 -1.79 -17.01
C VAL A 120 10.04 -1.91 -17.34
N SER A 121 10.70 -0.83 -17.77
CA SER A 121 12.14 -0.85 -18.06
C SER A 121 12.96 -1.16 -16.80
N MET A 122 12.68 -0.47 -15.68
CA MET A 122 13.37 -0.71 -14.41
C MET A 122 13.11 -2.12 -13.86
N LEU A 123 11.87 -2.60 -13.93
CA LEU A 123 11.52 -3.97 -13.50
C LEU A 123 12.29 -4.99 -14.33
N ARG A 124 12.28 -4.89 -15.66
CA ARG A 124 12.99 -5.83 -16.54
C ARG A 124 14.50 -5.80 -16.33
N ALA A 125 15.07 -4.63 -16.05
CA ALA A 125 16.51 -4.47 -15.89
C ALA A 125 17.03 -4.84 -14.49
N LYS A 126 16.22 -4.65 -13.44
CA LYS A 126 16.70 -4.65 -12.03
C LYS A 126 15.84 -5.50 -11.08
N LEU A 127 14.92 -6.35 -11.56
CA LEU A 127 14.05 -7.17 -10.69
C LEU A 127 14.85 -7.98 -9.64
N THR A 128 16.01 -8.51 -10.04
CA THR A 128 16.92 -9.25 -9.15
C THR A 128 17.33 -8.42 -7.93
N ASP A 129 17.51 -7.11 -8.08
CA ASP A 129 17.96 -6.22 -7.00
C ASP A 129 16.79 -5.70 -6.14
N MET A 130 15.56 -5.71 -6.68
CA MET A 130 14.33 -5.21 -6.02
C MET A 130 13.75 -6.14 -4.94
N GLN A 131 14.56 -7.02 -4.37
CA GLN A 131 14.14 -7.97 -3.35
C GLN A 131 13.46 -7.30 -2.13
N PRO A 132 13.90 -6.13 -1.62
CA PRO A 132 13.29 -5.49 -0.45
C PRO A 132 11.81 -5.09 -0.62
N ILE A 133 11.32 -4.92 -1.86
CA ILE A 133 9.93 -4.58 -2.13
C ILE A 133 9.01 -5.74 -1.74
N GLY A 134 9.43 -6.98 -1.99
CA GLY A 134 8.70 -8.18 -1.58
C GLY A 134 7.26 -8.26 -2.13
N ARG A 135 6.37 -8.85 -1.35
CA ARG A 135 4.99 -9.21 -1.76
C ARG A 135 4.15 -8.04 -2.27
N ASP A 136 4.31 -6.83 -1.72
CA ASP A 136 3.53 -5.68 -2.19
C ASP A 136 3.89 -5.27 -3.63
N LEU A 137 5.04 -5.71 -4.18
CA LEU A 137 5.31 -5.56 -5.61
C LEU A 137 4.22 -6.23 -6.46
N LEU A 138 3.87 -7.47 -6.12
CA LEU A 138 2.83 -8.23 -6.82
C LEU A 138 1.46 -7.56 -6.67
N ARG A 139 1.16 -6.99 -5.49
CA ARG A 139 -0.08 -6.24 -5.24
C ARG A 139 -0.20 -5.06 -6.19
N LEU A 140 0.87 -4.28 -6.32
CA LEU A 140 0.88 -3.11 -7.21
C LEU A 140 0.79 -3.51 -8.68
N LEU A 141 1.53 -4.56 -9.08
CA LEU A 141 1.46 -5.12 -10.44
C LEU A 141 0.07 -5.64 -10.80
N GLN A 142 -0.68 -6.21 -9.85
CA GLN A 142 -2.07 -6.61 -10.05
C GLN A 142 -2.97 -5.40 -10.35
N GLY A 143 -2.71 -4.26 -9.69
CA GLY A 143 -3.44 -3.00 -9.90
C GLY A 143 -3.27 -2.42 -11.31
N VAL A 144 -2.17 -2.73 -11.99
CA VAL A 144 -1.84 -2.24 -13.33
C VAL A 144 -1.87 -3.33 -14.41
N ALA A 145 -2.30 -4.55 -14.08
CA ALA A 145 -2.22 -5.72 -14.96
C ALA A 145 -2.97 -5.58 -16.30
N ARG A 146 -3.94 -4.67 -16.41
CA ARG A 146 -4.71 -4.43 -17.65
C ARG A 146 -4.00 -3.52 -18.66
N ILE A 147 -2.88 -2.92 -18.27
CA ILE A 147 -2.03 -2.15 -19.18
C ILE A 147 -1.23 -3.17 -20.03
N PRO A 148 -1.17 -3.02 -21.37
CA PRO A 148 -0.54 -4.01 -22.25
C PRO A 148 0.86 -4.42 -21.81
N GLU A 149 1.73 -3.46 -21.53
CA GLU A 149 3.14 -3.67 -21.16
C GLU A 149 3.27 -4.47 -19.86
N PHE A 150 2.38 -4.23 -18.89
CA PHE A 150 2.32 -5.01 -17.65
C PHE A 150 1.69 -6.38 -17.85
N THR A 151 0.79 -6.54 -18.83
CA THR A 151 0.27 -7.85 -19.23
C THR A 151 1.40 -8.73 -19.77
N GLU A 152 2.28 -8.14 -20.59
CA GLU A 152 3.48 -8.83 -21.09
C GLU A 152 4.43 -9.16 -19.96
N PHE A 153 4.68 -8.20 -19.07
CA PHE A 153 5.52 -8.44 -17.89
C PHE A 153 4.98 -9.58 -17.01
N TRP A 154 3.67 -9.64 -16.77
CA TRP A 154 3.04 -10.74 -16.02
C TRP A 154 3.20 -12.09 -16.70
N ARG A 155 3.07 -12.14 -18.03
CA ARG A 155 3.31 -13.36 -18.81
C ARG A 155 4.74 -13.85 -18.63
N ASP A 156 5.72 -12.95 -18.73
CA ASP A 156 7.14 -13.30 -18.52
C ASP A 156 7.39 -13.75 -17.08
N LEU A 157 6.82 -13.06 -16.09
CA LEU A 157 6.95 -13.39 -14.68
C LEU A 157 6.38 -14.78 -14.33
N LEU A 158 5.27 -15.17 -14.94
CA LEU A 158 4.60 -16.43 -14.64
C LEU A 158 5.13 -17.60 -15.48
N GLN A 159 5.50 -17.36 -16.74
CA GLN A 159 5.87 -18.43 -17.69
C GLN A 159 7.38 -18.57 -17.85
N GLN A 160 8.14 -17.48 -17.72
CA GLN A 160 9.59 -17.45 -17.95
C GLN A 160 10.33 -16.56 -16.92
N PRO A 161 10.12 -16.76 -15.60
CA PRO A 161 10.64 -15.86 -14.56
C PRO A 161 12.17 -15.69 -14.59
N GLN A 162 12.89 -16.71 -15.07
CA GLN A 162 14.36 -16.68 -15.20
C GLN A 162 14.86 -15.62 -16.19
N THR A 163 14.03 -15.18 -17.14
CA THR A 163 14.37 -14.07 -18.05
C THR A 163 14.40 -12.72 -17.34
N LEU A 164 13.67 -12.59 -16.24
CA LEU A 164 13.61 -11.36 -15.43
C LEU A 164 14.60 -11.39 -14.27
N SER A 165 14.85 -12.57 -13.70
CA SER A 165 15.81 -12.76 -12.62
C SER A 165 16.30 -14.21 -12.61
N PRO A 166 17.61 -14.49 -12.81
CA PRO A 166 18.12 -15.86 -12.89
C PRO A 166 17.80 -16.74 -11.67
N GLN A 167 17.70 -16.15 -10.47
CA GLN A 167 17.35 -16.89 -9.25
C GLN A 167 15.84 -17.07 -9.03
N LEU A 168 14.99 -16.41 -9.81
CA LEU A 168 13.55 -16.46 -9.65
C LEU A 168 13.01 -17.70 -10.36
N THR A 169 12.57 -18.69 -9.59
CA THR A 169 11.99 -19.92 -10.15
C THR A 169 10.46 -19.88 -10.16
N ASP A 170 9.87 -19.12 -9.24
CA ASP A 170 8.43 -19.08 -9.02
C ASP A 170 8.02 -17.74 -8.38
N VAL A 171 6.90 -17.18 -8.83
CA VAL A 171 6.31 -15.94 -8.30
C VAL A 171 5.98 -16.04 -6.80
N HIS A 172 5.72 -17.26 -6.30
CA HIS A 172 5.52 -17.49 -4.86
C HIS A 172 6.73 -17.05 -4.00
N GLN A 173 7.95 -17.05 -4.55
CA GLN A 173 9.14 -16.56 -3.84
C GLN A 173 9.05 -15.06 -3.53
N VAL A 174 8.48 -14.28 -4.45
CA VAL A 174 8.23 -12.85 -4.25
C VAL A 174 7.09 -12.67 -3.26
N LEU A 175 6.00 -13.45 -3.37
CA LEU A 175 4.85 -13.40 -2.46
C LEU A 175 5.22 -13.76 -1.01
N SER A 176 6.11 -14.72 -0.83
CA SER A 176 6.57 -15.15 0.49
C SER A 176 7.45 -14.10 1.17
N ARG A 177 8.11 -13.24 0.38
CA ARG A 177 9.00 -12.23 0.93
C ARG A 177 8.22 -11.04 1.48
N ARG A 178 8.61 -10.60 2.67
CA ARG A 178 8.10 -9.37 3.27
C ARG A 178 8.44 -8.14 2.48
N THR A 179 7.45 -7.26 2.40
CA THR A 179 7.65 -5.86 2.06
C THR A 179 8.32 -5.13 3.23
N SER A 180 9.42 -4.43 2.96
CA SER A 180 9.98 -3.50 3.95
C SER A 180 9.00 -2.37 4.27
N ARG A 181 8.84 -2.04 5.56
CA ARG A 181 7.92 -0.97 6.03
C ARG A 181 8.19 0.38 5.36
N ARG A 182 9.42 0.63 4.91
CA ARG A 182 9.80 1.88 4.21
C ARG A 182 8.94 2.17 2.99
N PHE A 183 8.58 1.13 2.23
CA PHE A 183 7.81 1.28 0.99
C PHE A 183 6.36 1.66 1.30
N ILE A 184 5.74 0.96 2.25
CA ILE A 184 4.38 1.19 2.71
C ILE A 184 4.26 2.58 3.36
N ALA A 185 5.20 2.93 4.26
CA ALA A 185 5.25 4.25 4.89
C ALA A 185 5.56 5.37 3.89
N GLY A 186 6.18 5.06 2.75
CA GLY A 186 6.44 6.01 1.68
C GLY A 186 5.20 6.38 0.87
N ARG A 187 4.09 5.61 0.94
CA ARG A 187 2.86 5.88 0.16
C ARG A 187 1.88 6.81 0.86
N VAL A 188 2.14 7.12 2.13
CA VAL A 188 1.29 7.98 2.94
C VAL A 188 1.96 9.35 3.07
N LEU A 189 1.22 10.41 2.76
CA LEU A 189 1.72 11.79 2.92
C LEU A 189 2.20 12.04 4.36
N PRO A 190 3.25 12.84 4.59
CA PRO A 190 3.75 13.12 5.94
C PRO A 190 2.67 13.67 6.88
N GLU A 191 1.81 14.58 6.41
CA GLU A 191 0.72 15.13 7.23
C GLU A 191 -0.40 14.12 7.52
N VAL A 192 -0.63 13.16 6.62
CA VAL A 192 -1.60 12.08 6.81
C VAL A 192 -1.06 11.10 7.83
N GLU A 193 0.21 10.71 7.72
CA GLU A 193 0.89 9.86 8.70
C GLU A 193 0.84 10.43 10.11
N ILE A 194 1.10 11.73 10.29
CA ILE A 194 0.99 12.40 11.61
C ILE A 194 -0.43 12.28 12.17
N LYS A 195 -1.45 12.51 11.33
CA LYS A 195 -2.87 12.41 11.73
C LYS A 195 -3.28 10.98 12.08
N LEU A 196 -2.83 9.99 11.32
CA LEU A 196 -3.11 8.58 11.59
C LEU A 196 -2.45 8.13 12.90
N ASN A 197 -1.18 8.48 13.11
CA ASN A 197 -0.48 8.20 14.36
C ASN A 197 -1.19 8.85 15.55
N PHE A 198 -1.62 10.11 15.44
CA PHE A 198 -2.39 10.76 16.49
C PHE A 198 -3.72 10.04 16.77
N LEU A 199 -4.50 9.74 15.71
CA LEU A 199 -5.79 9.08 15.84
C LEU A 199 -5.68 7.69 16.50
N LEU A 200 -4.67 6.91 16.13
CA LEU A 200 -4.49 5.53 16.57
C LEU A 200 -3.58 5.36 17.80
N SER A 201 -3.11 6.46 18.40
CA SER A 201 -2.31 6.42 19.64
C SER A 201 -2.79 7.37 20.74
N LYS A 202 -3.65 8.35 20.43
CA LYS A 202 -4.08 9.40 21.38
C LYS A 202 -5.59 9.59 21.48
N VAL A 203 -6.35 9.21 20.46
CA VAL A 203 -7.81 9.44 20.45
C VAL A 203 -8.52 8.24 21.06
N LYS A 204 -9.45 8.52 21.97
CA LYS A 204 -10.27 7.49 22.61
C LYS A 204 -11.34 6.95 21.66
N PHE A 205 -11.59 5.66 21.73
CA PHE A 205 -12.71 5.00 21.06
C PHE A 205 -14.03 5.59 21.55
N GLY A 206 -14.97 5.81 20.64
CA GLY A 206 -16.17 6.63 20.86
C GLY A 206 -15.99 8.14 20.67
N GLN A 207 -14.76 8.68 20.69
CA GLN A 207 -14.49 10.12 20.48
C GLN A 207 -13.86 10.44 19.12
N HIS A 208 -13.77 9.45 18.23
CA HIS A 208 -13.05 9.55 16.96
C HIS A 208 -13.85 10.14 15.80
N LYS A 209 -15.15 10.32 15.96
CA LYS A 209 -16.06 10.74 14.89
C LYS A 209 -15.66 12.06 14.23
N CYS A 210 -15.39 13.11 15.02
CA CYS A 210 -14.99 14.41 14.47
C CYS A 210 -13.65 14.34 13.73
N TYR A 211 -12.69 13.54 14.23
CA TYR A 211 -11.41 13.33 13.57
C TYR A 211 -11.56 12.60 12.24
N GLN A 212 -12.42 11.57 12.18
CA GLN A 212 -12.77 10.88 10.95
C GLN A 212 -13.46 11.82 9.96
N GLU A 213 -14.42 12.63 10.39
CA GLU A 213 -15.11 13.61 9.54
C GLU A 213 -14.12 14.64 8.96
N TRP A 214 -13.20 15.18 9.78
CA TRP A 214 -12.16 16.10 9.31
C TRP A 214 -11.20 15.42 8.34
N PHE A 215 -10.82 14.18 8.61
CA PHE A 215 -9.95 13.40 7.75
C PHE A 215 -10.63 13.13 6.41
N GLN A 216 -11.86 12.63 6.41
CA GLN A 216 -12.64 12.34 5.22
C GLN A 216 -12.85 13.59 4.38
N LYS A 217 -13.28 14.69 5.00
CA LYS A 217 -13.49 15.96 4.29
C LYS A 217 -12.24 16.44 3.55
N LYS A 218 -11.06 16.27 4.17
CA LYS A 218 -9.80 16.75 3.59
C LYS A 218 -9.17 15.77 2.59
N TYR A 219 -9.26 14.46 2.83
CA TYR A 219 -8.46 13.47 2.11
C TYR A 219 -9.26 12.40 1.38
N LEU A 220 -10.53 12.18 1.71
CA LEU A 220 -11.33 11.06 1.19
C LEU A 220 -12.73 11.52 0.74
N SER A 221 -12.83 12.74 0.21
CA SER A 221 -14.11 13.38 -0.12
C SER A 221 -14.58 13.16 -1.57
N THR A 222 -13.70 12.67 -2.45
CA THR A 222 -14.03 12.38 -3.86
C THR A 222 -13.84 10.89 -4.20
N PRO A 223 -14.51 10.36 -5.24
CA PRO A 223 -14.29 8.99 -5.70
C PRO A 223 -12.82 8.66 -6.02
N GLU A 224 -12.09 9.62 -6.60
CA GLU A 224 -10.68 9.49 -6.96
C GLU A 224 -9.82 9.40 -5.70
N SER A 225 -10.12 10.22 -4.69
CA SER A 225 -9.40 10.23 -3.42
C SER A 225 -9.48 8.90 -2.66
N LEU A 226 -10.52 8.10 -2.90
CA LEU A 226 -10.64 6.77 -2.29
C LEU A 226 -9.64 5.75 -2.86
N LEU A 227 -8.96 6.05 -3.98
CA LEU A 227 -7.89 5.18 -4.50
C LEU A 227 -6.72 5.03 -3.53
N ILE A 228 -6.56 5.91 -2.54
CA ILE A 228 -5.55 5.75 -1.49
C ILE A 228 -5.95 4.73 -0.40
N VAL A 229 -7.23 4.37 -0.29
CA VAL A 229 -7.71 3.52 0.82
C VAL A 229 -6.92 2.20 0.95
N PRO A 230 -6.60 1.46 -0.12
CA PRO A 230 -5.75 0.28 -0.02
C PRO A 230 -4.38 0.58 0.63
N GLU A 231 -3.73 1.70 0.30
CA GLU A 231 -2.45 2.10 0.90
C GLU A 231 -2.61 2.48 2.37
N LEU A 232 -3.71 3.14 2.75
CA LEU A 232 -4.02 3.42 4.16
C LEU A 232 -4.25 2.14 4.96
N VAL A 233 -4.93 1.14 4.38
CA VAL A 233 -5.11 -0.17 5.00
C VAL A 233 -3.75 -0.85 5.21
N ARG A 234 -2.88 -0.90 4.18
CA ARG A 234 -1.52 -1.45 4.32
C ARG A 234 -0.71 -0.70 5.39
N PHE A 235 -0.81 0.63 5.45
CA PHE A 235 -0.12 1.43 6.45
C PHE A 235 -0.55 1.09 7.88
N VAL A 236 -1.85 0.96 8.12
CA VAL A 236 -2.39 0.61 9.44
C VAL A 236 -2.01 -0.82 9.84
N CYS A 237 -2.01 -1.77 8.91
CA CYS A 237 -1.61 -3.15 9.19
C CYS A 237 -0.10 -3.28 9.45
N CYS A 238 0.74 -2.69 8.59
CA CYS A 238 2.17 -3.02 8.53
C CYS A 238 3.10 -1.99 9.19
N VAL A 239 2.63 -0.76 9.43
CA VAL A 239 3.45 0.33 9.98
C VAL A 239 3.01 0.68 11.40
N ILE A 240 1.70 0.78 11.65
CA ILE A 240 1.17 1.08 12.98
C ILE A 240 1.06 -0.21 13.79
N HIS A 241 2.07 -0.48 14.62
CA HIS A 241 2.09 -1.56 15.61
C HIS A 241 2.06 -0.95 17.02
N PRO A 242 0.87 -0.76 17.63
CA PRO A 242 0.75 -0.18 18.96
C PRO A 242 1.39 -1.09 20.01
N PRO A 243 2.03 -0.54 21.05
CA PRO A 243 2.53 -1.33 22.16
C PRO A 243 1.35 -1.80 23.03
N ASN A 244 1.61 -2.77 23.92
CA ASN A 244 0.57 -3.44 24.72
C ASN A 244 -0.27 -2.47 25.56
N GLU A 245 0.32 -1.38 26.06
CA GLU A 245 -0.39 -0.38 26.85
C GLU A 245 -1.49 0.30 26.02
N ILE A 246 -1.27 0.50 24.73
CA ILE A 246 -2.28 1.06 23.82
C ILE A 246 -3.31 -0.02 23.47
N LEU A 247 -2.89 -1.26 23.21
CA LEU A 247 -3.81 -2.36 22.87
C LEU A 247 -4.82 -2.66 24.00
N GLN A 248 -4.41 -2.48 25.26
CA GLN A 248 -5.24 -2.68 26.46
C GLN A 248 -5.98 -1.41 26.93
N SER A 249 -5.89 -0.32 26.17
CA SER A 249 -6.50 0.97 26.52
C SER A 249 -7.84 1.21 25.84
N ASP A 250 -8.42 2.39 26.08
CA ASP A 250 -9.60 2.90 25.39
C ASP A 250 -9.26 3.67 24.10
N ILE A 251 -8.04 3.56 23.55
CA ILE A 251 -7.66 4.20 22.29
C ILE A 251 -8.35 3.52 21.09
N VAL A 252 -8.62 4.28 20.03
CA VAL A 252 -9.22 3.76 18.79
C VAL A 252 -8.42 2.57 18.27
N PRO A 253 -9.02 1.37 18.18
CA PRO A 253 -8.31 0.20 17.71
C PRO A 253 -8.17 0.22 16.18
N ARG A 254 -7.09 -0.39 15.69
CA ARG A 254 -6.75 -0.44 14.26
C ARG A 254 -7.87 -1.03 13.41
N TRP A 255 -8.51 -2.11 13.88
CA TRP A 255 -9.60 -2.76 13.17
C TRP A 255 -10.79 -1.82 12.95
N ALA A 256 -11.14 -0.98 13.93
CA ALA A 256 -12.29 -0.07 13.82
C ALA A 256 -12.03 1.02 12.78
N PHE A 257 -10.79 1.53 12.73
CA PHE A 257 -10.39 2.48 11.71
C PHE A 257 -10.41 1.88 10.29
N ILE A 258 -9.95 0.63 10.13
CA ILE A 258 -10.06 -0.09 8.85
C ILE A 258 -11.52 -0.31 8.47
N GLY A 259 -12.38 -0.72 9.42
CA GLY A 259 -13.82 -0.87 9.17
C GLY A 259 -14.45 0.44 8.67
N TRP A 260 -14.08 1.57 9.25
CA TRP A 260 -14.48 2.89 8.75
C TRP A 260 -13.98 3.15 7.32
N LEU A 261 -12.70 2.90 7.01
CA LEU A 261 -12.18 3.07 5.64
C LEU A 261 -12.94 2.21 4.61
N LEU A 262 -13.27 0.94 4.94
CA LEU A 262 -14.04 0.07 4.07
C LEU A 262 -15.47 0.59 3.87
N SER A 263 -16.07 1.18 4.90
CA SER A 263 -17.40 1.79 4.81
C SER A 263 -17.46 2.95 3.81
N LEU A 264 -16.38 3.73 3.67
CA LEU A 264 -16.26 4.81 2.68
C LEU A 264 -16.21 4.30 1.23
N CYS A 265 -15.80 3.04 1.03
CA CYS A 265 -15.68 2.43 -0.29
C CYS A 265 -16.97 1.71 -0.74
N GLN A 266 -18.04 1.74 0.06
CA GLN A 266 -19.32 1.12 -0.31
C GLN A 266 -19.85 1.72 -1.62
N GLY A 267 -20.31 0.86 -2.53
CA GLY A 267 -20.70 1.25 -3.88
C GLY A 267 -19.54 1.53 -4.86
N LYS A 268 -18.27 1.46 -4.40
CA LYS A 268 -17.06 1.55 -5.23
C LYS A 268 -16.38 0.19 -5.33
N HIS A 269 -17.00 -0.74 -6.06
CA HIS A 269 -16.63 -2.16 -6.07
C HIS A 269 -15.13 -2.44 -6.26
N ALA A 270 -14.48 -1.79 -7.22
CA ALA A 270 -13.05 -1.98 -7.47
C ALA A 270 -12.17 -1.53 -6.29
N VAL A 271 -12.46 -0.36 -5.71
CA VAL A 271 -11.70 0.19 -4.58
C VAL A 271 -11.91 -0.67 -3.34
N LEU A 272 -13.15 -1.07 -3.06
CA LEU A 272 -13.48 -1.95 -1.94
C LEU A 272 -12.80 -3.33 -2.08
N ALA A 273 -12.78 -3.91 -3.29
CA ALA A 273 -12.07 -5.17 -3.55
C ALA A 273 -10.56 -5.03 -3.29
N ASN A 274 -9.94 -3.95 -3.77
CA ASN A 274 -8.52 -3.67 -3.54
C ASN A 274 -8.21 -3.41 -2.05
N ALA A 275 -9.12 -2.76 -1.32
CA ALA A 275 -8.96 -2.52 0.12
C ALA A 275 -9.06 -3.82 0.93
N LYS A 276 -9.98 -4.73 0.57
CA LYS A 276 -10.05 -6.08 1.16
C LYS A 276 -8.82 -6.92 0.83
N LEU A 277 -8.35 -6.85 -0.42
CA LEU A 277 -7.10 -7.51 -0.82
C LEU A 277 -5.92 -6.98 0.00
N ALA A 278 -5.81 -5.67 0.19
CA ALA A 278 -4.78 -5.05 1.03
C ALA A 278 -4.84 -5.50 2.50
N LEU A 279 -6.04 -5.67 3.05
CA LEU A 279 -6.27 -6.15 4.42
C LEU A 279 -5.79 -7.59 4.60
N PHE A 280 -6.03 -8.46 3.62
CA PHE A 280 -5.68 -9.88 3.69
C PHE A 280 -4.36 -10.22 2.99
N TYR A 281 -3.61 -9.24 2.47
CA TYR A 281 -2.44 -9.53 1.65
C TYR A 281 -1.33 -10.28 2.40
N ASP A 282 -1.13 -9.97 3.69
CA ASP A 282 -0.15 -10.66 4.52
C ASP A 282 -0.57 -12.07 4.95
N TRP A 283 -1.82 -12.47 4.70
CA TRP A 283 -2.32 -13.80 5.00
C TRP A 283 -1.92 -14.82 3.93
N LEU A 284 -1.76 -14.37 2.68
CA LEU A 284 -1.60 -15.24 1.50
C LEU A 284 -0.37 -16.16 1.55
N ALA A 285 0.72 -15.70 2.15
CA ALA A 285 1.94 -16.48 2.32
C ALA A 285 2.50 -16.24 3.73
N TYR A 286 1.61 -16.28 4.72
CA TYR A 286 1.95 -16.05 6.11
C TYR A 286 2.84 -17.19 6.64
N ASN A 287 3.96 -16.83 7.24
CA ASN A 287 4.84 -17.73 7.95
C ASN A 287 5.08 -17.18 9.37
N PRO A 288 4.62 -17.82 10.45
CA PRO A 288 4.74 -17.29 11.82
C PRO A 288 6.17 -17.08 12.31
N GLU A 289 7.17 -17.72 11.71
CA GLU A 289 8.59 -17.54 12.06
C GLU A 289 9.16 -16.24 11.49
N LEU A 290 8.62 -15.80 10.36
CA LEU A 290 9.04 -14.58 9.70
C LEU A 290 8.05 -13.45 9.99
N ASP A 291 6.74 -13.76 10.04
CA ASP A 291 5.60 -12.84 10.05
C ASP A 291 5.24 -12.30 11.41
N ASN A 292 4.80 -11.04 11.39
CA ASN A 292 4.34 -10.37 12.58
C ASN A 292 2.82 -10.49 12.64
N ILE A 293 2.32 -11.03 13.74
CA ILE A 293 0.89 -11.15 14.05
C ILE A 293 0.14 -9.82 13.86
N MET A 294 0.79 -8.69 14.18
CA MET A 294 0.22 -7.35 14.05
C MET A 294 -0.17 -7.00 12.61
N ASN A 295 0.37 -7.68 11.59
CA ASN A 295 0.02 -7.46 10.19
C ASN A 295 -1.34 -8.10 9.82
N ILE A 296 -1.74 -9.16 10.51
CA ILE A 296 -2.95 -9.95 10.20
C ILE A 296 -4.07 -9.76 11.22
N GLU A 297 -3.72 -9.43 12.48
CA GLU A 297 -4.63 -9.15 13.60
C GLU A 297 -5.78 -8.17 13.25
N PRO A 298 -5.57 -7.04 12.53
CA PRO A 298 -6.66 -6.11 12.27
C PRO A 298 -7.79 -6.71 11.43
N GLY A 299 -7.48 -7.64 10.53
CA GLY A 299 -8.47 -8.31 9.68
C GLY A 299 -9.40 -9.20 10.48
N ILE A 300 -8.84 -10.07 11.33
CA ILE A 300 -9.64 -10.97 12.16
C ILE A 300 -10.44 -10.20 13.22
N LEU A 301 -9.84 -9.21 13.88
CA LEU A 301 -10.55 -8.41 14.87
C LEU A 301 -11.68 -7.59 14.23
N LEU A 302 -11.52 -7.11 13.00
CA LEU A 302 -12.60 -6.44 12.29
C LEU A 302 -13.77 -7.40 12.04
N MET A 303 -13.49 -8.62 11.58
CA MET A 303 -14.51 -9.64 11.36
C MET A 303 -15.23 -9.99 12.67
N THR A 304 -14.50 -10.27 13.75
CA THR A 304 -15.08 -10.65 15.06
C THR A 304 -15.87 -9.52 15.69
N ASN A 305 -15.31 -8.31 15.78
CA ASN A 305 -15.96 -7.19 16.47
C ASN A 305 -17.17 -6.63 15.70
N SER A 306 -17.25 -6.88 14.39
CA SER A 306 -18.38 -6.45 13.57
C SER A 306 -19.58 -7.40 13.64
N LEU A 307 -19.44 -8.64 14.13
CA LEU A 307 -20.50 -9.65 14.09
C LEU A 307 -21.82 -9.20 14.73
N ARG A 308 -21.76 -8.46 15.84
CA ARG A 308 -22.97 -8.05 16.57
C ARG A 308 -23.65 -6.82 15.96
N GLN A 309 -22.88 -5.83 15.53
CA GLN A 309 -23.42 -4.52 15.10
C GLN A 309 -23.51 -4.39 13.59
N HIS A 310 -22.64 -5.07 12.85
CA HIS A 310 -22.50 -4.98 11.40
C HIS A 310 -22.22 -6.38 10.77
N PRO A 311 -23.10 -7.38 10.96
CA PRO A 311 -22.86 -8.77 10.55
C PRO A 311 -22.57 -8.93 9.05
N GLN A 312 -23.16 -8.08 8.21
CA GLN A 312 -22.90 -8.06 6.76
C GLN A 312 -21.44 -7.76 6.42
N LEU A 313 -20.74 -6.93 7.22
CA LEU A 313 -19.33 -6.65 7.02
C LEU A 313 -18.48 -7.88 7.31
N SER A 314 -18.78 -8.60 8.41
CA SER A 314 -18.11 -9.86 8.74
C SER A 314 -18.30 -10.90 7.64
N ALA A 315 -19.55 -11.13 7.21
CA ALA A 315 -19.85 -12.07 6.13
C ALA A 315 -19.11 -11.73 4.83
N MET A 316 -19.09 -10.45 4.45
CA MET A 316 -18.39 -9.97 3.24
C MET A 316 -16.88 -10.21 3.30
N LEU A 317 -16.26 -10.07 4.47
CA LEU A 317 -14.82 -10.28 4.66
C LEU A 317 -14.47 -11.77 4.66
N ILE A 318 -15.29 -12.62 5.28
CA ILE A 318 -15.13 -14.07 5.28
C ILE A 318 -15.29 -14.62 3.87
N ASP A 319 -16.36 -14.26 3.17
CA ASP A 319 -16.59 -14.65 1.77
C ASP A 319 -15.41 -14.23 0.89
N PHE A 320 -14.91 -13.00 1.06
CA PHE A 320 -13.74 -12.53 0.33
C PHE A 320 -12.49 -13.37 0.61
N LEU A 321 -12.20 -13.67 1.89
CA LEU A 321 -11.03 -14.48 2.27
C LEU A 321 -11.14 -15.92 1.72
N CYS A 322 -12.32 -16.54 1.79
CA CYS A 322 -12.56 -17.88 1.27
C CYS A 322 -12.37 -17.94 -0.25
N ARG A 323 -12.93 -16.96 -0.98
CA ARG A 323 -12.71 -16.85 -2.43
C ARG A 323 -11.26 -16.56 -2.78
N LEU A 324 -10.57 -15.78 -1.96
CA LEU A 324 -9.18 -15.40 -2.20
C LEU A 324 -8.27 -16.64 -2.21
N ILE A 325 -8.52 -17.62 -1.33
CA ILE A 325 -7.77 -18.90 -1.32
C ILE A 325 -7.84 -19.60 -2.68
N THR A 326 -9.03 -19.69 -3.28
CA THR A 326 -9.25 -20.46 -4.51
C THR A 326 -9.00 -19.67 -5.79
N THR A 327 -9.01 -18.33 -5.73
CA THR A 327 -8.97 -17.47 -6.93
C THR A 327 -7.75 -16.56 -7.04
N PHE A 328 -6.87 -16.50 -6.03
CA PHE A 328 -5.74 -15.56 -6.04
C PHE A 328 -4.79 -15.75 -7.23
N SER A 329 -4.37 -17.00 -7.49
CA SER A 329 -3.50 -17.32 -8.63
C SER A 329 -3.57 -18.82 -8.97
N PRO A 330 -3.73 -19.19 -10.25
CA PRO A 330 -3.70 -20.59 -10.68
C PRO A 330 -2.39 -21.26 -10.26
N GLY A 331 -2.48 -22.45 -9.65
CA GLY A 331 -1.32 -23.24 -9.22
C GLY A 331 -0.71 -22.83 -7.87
N LEU A 332 -1.19 -21.74 -7.24
CA LEU A 332 -0.78 -21.34 -5.89
C LEU A 332 -1.82 -21.66 -4.80
N GLU A 333 -2.97 -22.25 -5.16
CA GLU A 333 -4.09 -22.48 -4.24
C GLU A 333 -3.66 -23.15 -2.94
N GLU A 334 -2.96 -24.29 -3.01
CA GLU A 334 -2.51 -25.02 -1.81
C GLU A 334 -1.59 -24.18 -0.93
N ARG A 335 -0.66 -23.42 -1.52
CA ARG A 335 0.27 -22.57 -0.76
C ARG A 335 -0.44 -21.38 -0.12
N VAL A 336 -1.43 -20.80 -0.82
CA VAL A 336 -2.27 -19.74 -0.26
C VAL A 336 -3.12 -20.27 0.88
N ARG A 337 -3.72 -21.46 0.71
CA ARG A 337 -4.47 -22.17 1.75
C ARG A 337 -3.59 -22.41 2.98
N GLU A 338 -2.37 -22.93 2.78
CA GLU A 338 -1.39 -23.13 3.85
C GLU A 338 -1.06 -21.82 4.59
N GLY A 339 -0.80 -20.73 3.85
CA GLY A 339 -0.55 -19.41 4.44
C GLY A 339 -1.72 -18.92 5.30
N VAL A 340 -2.95 -18.99 4.77
CA VAL A 340 -4.15 -18.57 5.51
C VAL A 340 -4.38 -19.45 6.75
N LEU A 341 -4.20 -20.77 6.64
CA LEU A 341 -4.29 -21.68 7.79
C LEU A 341 -3.21 -21.39 8.83
N ALA A 342 -1.97 -21.11 8.42
CA ALA A 342 -0.89 -20.72 9.33
C ALA A 342 -1.21 -19.42 10.06
N ALA A 343 -1.79 -18.43 9.37
CA ALA A 343 -2.27 -17.20 9.97
C ALA A 343 -3.33 -17.45 11.05
N PHE A 344 -4.35 -18.27 10.76
CA PHE A 344 -5.37 -18.63 11.75
C PHE A 344 -4.79 -19.36 12.96
N ARG A 345 -3.85 -20.30 12.76
CA ARG A 345 -3.18 -21.01 13.87
C ARG A 345 -2.39 -20.05 14.76
N ASP A 346 -1.66 -19.11 14.19
CA ASP A 346 -0.88 -18.12 14.96
C ASP A 346 -1.79 -17.10 15.70
N ILE A 347 -2.91 -16.71 15.08
CA ILE A 347 -3.95 -15.90 15.71
C ILE A 347 -4.51 -16.57 16.97
N LEU A 348 -4.82 -17.87 16.88
CA LEU A 348 -5.35 -18.64 18.00
C LEU A 348 -4.27 -18.91 19.06
N SER A 349 -3.05 -19.25 18.66
CA SER A 349 -1.96 -19.53 19.61
C SER A 349 -1.55 -18.30 20.43
N LYS A 350 -1.70 -17.10 19.86
CA LYS A 350 -1.43 -15.81 20.53
C LYS A 350 -2.67 -15.20 21.17
N GLU A 351 -3.78 -15.92 21.21
CA GLU A 351 -5.04 -15.51 21.86
C GLU A 351 -5.57 -14.16 21.36
N VAL A 352 -5.30 -13.80 20.09
CA VAL A 352 -5.87 -12.60 19.46
C VAL A 352 -7.40 -12.70 19.45
N ILE A 353 -7.91 -13.91 19.18
CA ILE A 353 -9.29 -14.33 19.45
C ILE A 353 -9.27 -15.70 20.12
N LEU A 354 -10.27 -15.98 20.96
CA LEU A 354 -10.32 -17.23 21.73
C LEU A 354 -10.77 -18.44 20.90
N GLN A 355 -11.74 -18.27 19.99
CA GLN A 355 -12.28 -19.33 19.16
C GLN A 355 -12.84 -18.76 17.85
N VAL A 356 -12.68 -19.52 16.75
CA VAL A 356 -13.28 -19.20 15.43
C VAL A 356 -14.74 -19.67 15.36
N ALA A 357 -14.99 -20.95 15.68
CA ALA A 357 -16.28 -21.64 15.45
C ALA A 357 -17.50 -21.00 16.16
N THR A 358 -17.42 -20.76 17.48
CA THR A 358 -18.55 -20.18 18.25
C THR A 358 -18.96 -18.77 17.84
N GLN A 359 -18.09 -18.04 17.13
CA GLN A 359 -18.38 -16.69 16.65
C GLN A 359 -19.10 -16.69 15.28
N TYR A 360 -18.87 -17.70 14.44
CA TYR A 360 -19.39 -17.75 13.07
C TYR A 360 -20.47 -18.83 12.86
N ASP A 361 -20.47 -19.93 13.62
CA ASP A 361 -21.48 -21.00 13.54
C ASP A 361 -22.89 -20.49 13.86
N ALA A 362 -23.02 -19.58 14.84
CA ALA A 362 -24.29 -18.97 15.19
C ALA A 362 -24.91 -18.11 14.07
N TYR A 363 -24.13 -17.73 13.06
CA TYR A 363 -24.55 -16.88 11.94
C TYR A 363 -24.59 -17.62 10.59
N LEU A 364 -23.67 -18.56 10.35
CA LEU A 364 -23.65 -19.41 9.16
C LEU A 364 -24.79 -20.43 9.13
N LEU A 365 -25.35 -20.78 10.29
CA LEU A 365 -26.58 -21.59 10.38
C LEU A 365 -27.85 -20.88 9.87
N TYR A 366 -27.78 -19.59 9.54
CA TYR A 366 -28.90 -18.86 8.92
C TYR A 366 -28.81 -18.75 7.38
N ASP A 367 -27.69 -19.10 6.76
CA ASP A 367 -27.50 -19.12 5.30
C ASP A 367 -26.70 -20.38 4.91
N ASN A 368 -27.41 -21.40 4.39
CA ASN A 368 -26.97 -22.76 4.05
C ASN A 368 -25.78 -22.88 3.07
N HIS A 369 -24.61 -22.29 3.33
CA HIS A 369 -23.52 -22.24 2.35
C HIS A 369 -22.17 -22.77 2.79
N TYR A 370 -21.99 -23.22 4.04
CA TYR A 370 -20.66 -23.64 4.50
C TYR A 370 -20.74 -24.82 5.48
N GLU A 371 -21.04 -26.03 4.98
CA GLU A 371 -20.90 -27.27 5.75
C GLU A 371 -19.49 -27.89 5.65
N ASP A 372 -18.62 -27.38 4.76
CA ASP A 372 -17.29 -27.96 4.48
C ASP A 372 -16.08 -27.03 4.75
N LEU A 373 -16.21 -26.04 5.66
CA LEU A 373 -15.10 -25.14 6.04
C LEU A 373 -14.28 -25.63 7.26
#